data_AF-A0A540VN60-F1
#
_entry.id   AF-A0A540VN60-F1
#
_cell.length_a   1.000
_cell.length_b   1.000
_cell.length_c   1.000
_cell.angle_alpha   90.00
_cell.angle_beta   90.00
_cell.angle_gamma   90.00
#
_symmetry.space_group_name_H-M   'P 1'
#
loop_
_entity.id
_entity.type
_entity.pdbx_description
1 polymer ?
#
loop_
_entity_poly.entity_id
_entity_poly.type
_entity_poly.pdbx_seq_one_letter_code
_entity_poly.pdbx_strand_id
1 'polypeptide(L)'
;MAATRAPVTHMQEKHGPAAAAYTLSDGRRVTKYDVAQQAGISVSAAAQRLRRSTNASYVLSLDRIRNLYRLDDGRFVTIKEVREHTGLSKSRVSERLASTRDPKQVFAPRVGSGRRPRKNERKPGKMAAGFVVPFLED
;
A
#
# COMPACT_ATOMS: atom_id res chain seq x y z
N MET A 1 11.83 26.33 29.86
CA MET A 1 11.32 26.80 28.56
C MET A 1 10.11 25.94 28.17
N ALA A 2 8.89 26.40 28.45
CA ALA A 2 7.66 25.66 28.19
C ALA A 2 7.12 26.04 26.80
N ALA A 3 7.01 25.07 25.90
CA ALA A 3 6.46 25.27 24.57
C ALA A 3 4.93 25.31 24.64
N THR A 4 4.37 26.52 24.58
CA THR A 4 2.93 26.78 24.48
C THR A 4 2.42 26.24 23.14
N ARG A 5 1.65 25.14 23.17
CA ARG A 5 0.97 24.63 21.97
C ARG A 5 -0.12 25.63 21.56
N ALA A 6 -0.04 26.11 20.32
CA ALA A 6 -1.05 26.99 19.73
C ALA A 6 -2.44 26.32 19.73
N PRO A 7 -3.53 27.08 19.94
CA PRO A 7 -4.88 26.55 19.86
C PRO A 7 -5.17 26.12 18.42
N VAL A 8 -5.62 24.88 18.26
CA VAL A 8 -6.10 24.36 16.98
C VAL A 8 -7.38 25.12 16.63
N THR A 9 -7.30 26.03 15.66
CA THR A 9 -8.42 26.82 15.17
C THR A 9 -9.55 25.88 14.73
N HIS A 10 -10.64 25.83 15.50
CA HIS A 10 -11.90 25.25 15.07
C HIS A 10 -12.42 26.09 13.90
N MET A 11 -12.21 25.61 12.67
CA MET A 11 -12.95 26.13 11.52
C MET A 11 -14.42 25.77 11.72
N GLN A 12 -15.27 26.79 11.87
CA GLN A 12 -16.71 26.61 11.89
C GLN A 12 -17.17 26.07 10.52
N GLU A 13 -17.49 24.79 10.47
CA GLU A 13 -18.04 24.15 9.28
C GLU A 13 -19.48 24.65 9.09
N LYS A 14 -19.67 25.50 8.07
CA LYS A 14 -20.97 25.75 7.46
C LYS A 14 -21.50 24.42 6.91
N HIS A 15 -22.17 23.62 7.74
CA HIS A 15 -22.91 22.48 7.24
C HIS A 15 -24.12 23.00 6.50
N GLY A 16 -24.15 22.75 5.18
CA GLY A 16 -25.31 22.96 4.32
C GLY A 16 -26.54 22.15 4.76
N PRO A 17 -27.60 22.09 3.94
CA PRO A 17 -28.94 21.67 4.34
C PRO A 17 -28.94 20.41 5.21
N ALA A 18 -29.71 20.45 6.30
CA ALA A 18 -29.85 19.45 7.35
C ALA A 18 -29.34 18.06 6.92
N ALA A 19 -28.07 17.78 7.21
CA ALA A 19 -27.43 16.55 6.78
C ALA A 19 -28.23 15.34 7.32
N ALA A 20 -28.59 14.41 6.43
CA ALA A 20 -29.32 13.21 6.82
C ALA A 20 -28.58 12.46 7.94
N ALA A 21 -29.22 12.36 9.11
CA ALA A 21 -28.70 11.66 10.27
C ALA A 21 -28.98 10.16 10.17
N TYR A 22 -27.98 9.35 10.51
CA TYR A 22 -28.07 7.90 10.57
C TYR A 22 -28.04 7.45 12.02
N THR A 23 -28.85 6.46 12.38
CA THR A 23 -28.85 5.86 13.71
C THR A 23 -27.98 4.60 13.65
N LEU A 24 -26.93 4.53 14.47
CA LEU A 24 -26.05 3.37 14.60
C LEU A 24 -26.67 2.32 15.54
N SER A 25 -26.10 1.11 15.54
CA SER A 25 -26.55 -0.01 16.38
C SER A 25 -26.45 0.24 17.89
N ASP A 26 -25.62 1.19 18.30
CA ASP A 26 -25.48 1.65 19.70
C ASP A 26 -26.48 2.76 20.05
N GLY A 27 -27.40 3.10 19.14
CA GLY A 27 -28.41 4.15 19.31
C GLY A 27 -27.90 5.57 19.03
N ARG A 28 -26.61 5.75 18.71
CA ARG A 28 -26.05 7.07 18.42
C ARG A 28 -26.54 7.58 17.07
N ARG A 29 -26.86 8.88 17.01
CA ARG A 29 -27.16 9.58 15.76
C ARG A 29 -25.87 10.20 15.25
N VAL A 30 -25.46 9.82 14.04
CA VAL A 30 -24.24 10.30 13.40
C VAL A 30 -24.54 10.82 12.00
N THR A 31 -23.84 11.86 11.59
CA THR A 31 -23.85 12.31 10.19
C THR A 31 -22.71 11.64 9.41
N LYS A 32 -22.77 11.74 8.08
CA LYS A 32 -21.67 11.27 7.21
C LYS A 32 -20.36 12.01 7.50
N TYR A 33 -20.43 13.27 7.95
CA TYR A 33 -19.28 14.10 8.28
C TYR A 33 -18.64 13.65 9.59
N ASP A 34 -19.45 13.40 10.63
CA ASP A 34 -18.96 12.86 11.91
C ASP A 34 -18.20 11.55 11.69
N VAL A 35 -18.79 10.63 10.92
CA VAL A 35 -18.15 9.35 10.60
C VAL A 35 -16.86 9.55 9.80
N ALA A 36 -16.85 10.49 8.86
CA ALA A 36 -15.67 10.79 8.05
C ALA A 36 -14.51 11.32 8.89
N GLN A 37 -14.79 12.27 9.79
CA GLN A 37 -13.79 12.82 10.71
C GLN A 37 -13.31 11.76 11.71
N GLN A 38 -14.26 11.05 12.35
CA GLN A 38 -13.94 10.09 13.40
C GLN A 38 -13.19 8.85 12.88
N ALA A 39 -13.52 8.38 11.67
CA ALA A 39 -12.85 7.26 11.04
C ALA A 39 -11.70 7.67 10.10
N GLY A 40 -11.40 8.97 9.95
CA GLY A 40 -10.33 9.47 9.07
C GLY A 40 -10.49 9.08 7.59
N ILE A 41 -11.71 9.07 7.07
CA ILE A 41 -12.02 8.68 5.69
C ILE A 41 -12.77 9.80 4.94
N SER A 42 -12.93 9.65 3.62
CA SER A 42 -13.74 10.60 2.85
C SER A 42 -15.24 10.49 3.20
N VAL A 43 -15.97 11.60 3.03
CA VAL A 43 -17.43 11.66 3.24
C VAL A 43 -18.18 10.67 2.34
N SER A 44 -17.71 10.46 1.10
CA SER A 44 -18.26 9.46 0.19
C SER A 44 -18.05 8.03 0.69
N ALA A 45 -16.89 7.72 1.26
CA ALA A 45 -16.60 6.43 1.87
C ALA A 45 -17.43 6.20 3.14
N ALA A 46 -17.59 7.23 3.97
CA ALA A 46 -18.48 7.21 5.14
C ALA A 46 -19.93 6.92 4.74
N ALA A 47 -20.44 7.62 3.71
CA ALA A 47 -21.78 7.38 3.16
C ALA A 47 -21.96 5.93 2.68
N GLN A 48 -20.95 5.36 2.00
CA GLN A 48 -21.00 3.98 1.55
C GLN A 48 -20.94 2.98 2.71
N ARG A 49 -20.23 3.27 3.81
CA ARG A 49 -20.22 2.42 5.02
C ARG A 49 -21.58 2.40 5.69
N LEU A 50 -22.16 3.58 5.93
CA LEU A 50 -23.49 3.74 6.52
C LEU A 50 -24.59 3.05 5.70
N ARG A 51 -24.44 2.97 4.38
CA ARG A 51 -25.35 2.19 3.51
C ARG A 51 -25.20 0.68 3.63
N ARG A 52 -24.03 0.17 4.03
CA ARG A 52 -23.72 -1.27 4.09
C ARG A 52 -23.98 -1.87 5.46
N SER A 53 -23.79 -1.09 6.52
CA SER A 53 -23.96 -1.57 7.88
C SER A 53 -24.29 -0.43 8.82
N THR A 54 -25.12 -0.75 9.81
CA THR A 54 -25.50 0.10 10.93
C THR A 54 -24.60 -0.12 12.15
N ASN A 55 -23.71 -1.10 12.10
CA ASN A 55 -22.86 -1.47 13.23
C ASN A 55 -21.82 -0.38 13.52
N ALA A 56 -21.87 0.20 14.72
CA ALA A 56 -20.99 1.31 15.12
C ALA A 56 -19.50 0.97 15.01
N SER A 57 -19.10 -0.22 15.47
CA SER A 57 -17.71 -0.68 15.40
C SER A 57 -17.21 -0.77 13.95
N TYR A 58 -18.06 -1.24 13.03
CA TYR A 58 -17.72 -1.31 11.60
C TYR A 58 -17.69 0.07 10.92
N VAL A 59 -18.63 0.93 11.25
CA VAL A 59 -18.76 2.26 10.63
C VAL A 59 -17.60 3.15 11.06
N LEU A 60 -17.27 3.13 12.34
CA LEU A 60 -16.25 3.97 12.97
C LEU A 60 -14.84 3.37 12.94
N SER A 61 -14.66 2.10 12.52
CA SER A 61 -13.33 1.52 12.42
C SER A 61 -12.47 2.30 11.41
N LEU A 62 -11.41 2.95 11.88
CA LEU A 62 -10.36 3.54 11.02
C LEU A 62 -9.89 2.53 9.97
N ASP A 63 -9.83 1.27 10.40
CA ASP A 63 -9.28 0.19 9.63
C ASP A 63 -10.33 -0.53 8.80
N ARG A 64 -10.45 -0.09 7.55
CA ARG A 64 -10.57 -1.10 6.50
C ARG A 64 -9.14 -1.61 6.29
N ILE A 65 -8.72 -2.61 7.06
CA ILE A 65 -7.57 -3.43 6.69
C ILE A 65 -7.96 -4.21 5.42
N ARG A 66 -8.08 -3.51 4.30
CA ARG A 66 -8.29 -4.11 2.99
C ARG A 66 -7.01 -4.89 2.70
N ASN A 67 -7.19 -6.14 2.31
CA ASN A 67 -6.10 -7.06 1.98
C ASN A 67 -5.32 -7.51 3.23
N LEU A 68 -6.06 -8.00 4.24
CA LEU A 68 -5.49 -8.94 5.20
C LEU A 68 -5.28 -10.29 4.51
N TYR A 69 -4.07 -10.81 4.64
CA TYR A 69 -3.72 -12.15 4.18
C TYR A 69 -3.48 -13.01 5.41
N ARG A 70 -4.18 -14.14 5.48
CA ARG A 70 -3.96 -15.13 6.52
C ARG A 70 -2.77 -16.00 6.12
N LEU A 71 -1.78 -16.09 7.01
CA LEU A 71 -0.63 -16.98 6.88
C LEU A 71 -0.90 -18.32 7.57
N ASP A 72 -0.05 -19.31 7.29
CA ASP A 72 -0.24 -20.67 7.82
C ASP A 72 -0.01 -20.78 9.34
N ASP A 73 0.69 -19.81 9.93
CA ASP A 73 0.83 -19.66 11.39
C ASP A 73 -0.41 -19.05 12.07
N GLY A 74 -1.46 -18.75 11.29
CA GLY A 74 -2.70 -18.14 11.76
C GLY A 74 -2.64 -16.62 11.89
N ARG A 75 -1.51 -15.98 11.59
CA ARG A 75 -1.39 -14.52 11.64
C ARG A 75 -2.06 -13.88 10.43
N PHE A 76 -2.54 -12.65 10.63
CA PHE A 76 -3.03 -11.79 9.56
C PHE A 76 -1.98 -10.73 9.28
N VAL A 77 -1.60 -10.59 8.01
CA VAL A 77 -0.61 -9.61 7.58
C VAL A 77 -1.16 -8.73 6.47
N THR A 78 -0.70 -7.48 6.43
CA THR A 78 -0.98 -6.53 5.36
C THR A 78 0.16 -6.49 4.36
N ILE A 79 -0.16 -6.10 3.13
CA ILE A 79 0.85 -5.82 2.10
C ILE A 79 1.84 -4.73 2.57
N LYS A 80 1.35 -3.76 3.37
CA LYS A 80 2.18 -2.67 3.90
C LYS A 80 3.25 -3.21 4.84
N GLU A 81 2.87 -4.03 5.82
CA GLU A 81 3.79 -4.64 6.79
C GLU A 81 4.84 -5.51 6.09
N VAL A 82 4.40 -6.40 5.18
CA VAL A 82 5.34 -7.27 4.45
C VAL A 82 6.30 -6.42 3.63
N ARG A 83 5.83 -5.35 2.98
CA ARG A 83 6.68 -4.43 2.21
C ARG A 83 7.71 -3.73 3.08
N GLU A 84 7.30 -3.21 4.24
CA GLU A 84 8.19 -2.52 5.18
C GLU A 84 9.27 -3.47 5.70
N HIS A 85 8.92 -4.74 5.90
CA HIS A 85 9.86 -5.77 6.34
C HIS A 85 10.81 -6.25 5.25
N THR A 86 10.33 -6.47 4.02
CA THR A 86 11.14 -7.08 2.95
C THR A 86 11.77 -6.09 1.96
N GLY A 87 11.33 -4.82 1.96
CA GLY A 87 11.74 -3.82 0.98
C GLY A 87 11.26 -4.09 -0.46
N LEU A 88 10.22 -4.89 -0.65
CA LEU A 88 9.73 -5.28 -1.97
C LEU A 88 8.70 -4.29 -2.53
N SER A 89 8.54 -4.24 -3.85
CA SER A 89 7.44 -3.46 -4.43
C SER A 89 6.08 -4.08 -4.09
N LYS A 90 5.02 -3.26 -4.06
CA LYS A 90 3.65 -3.69 -3.78
C LYS A 90 3.24 -4.90 -4.64
N SER A 91 3.50 -4.85 -5.93
CA SER A 91 3.15 -5.93 -6.87
C SER A 91 3.88 -7.23 -6.54
N ARG A 92 5.15 -7.16 -6.14
CA ARG A 92 5.94 -8.35 -5.74
C ARG A 92 5.46 -8.96 -4.44
N VAL A 93 5.09 -8.13 -3.46
CA VAL A 93 4.48 -8.61 -2.22
C VAL A 93 3.15 -9.29 -2.52
N SER A 94 2.32 -8.70 -3.39
CA SER A 94 1.04 -9.28 -3.81
C SER A 94 1.21 -10.62 -4.53
N GLU A 95 2.18 -10.71 -5.46
CA GLU A 95 2.54 -11.95 -6.15
C GLU A 95 3.02 -13.01 -5.13
N ARG A 96 3.88 -12.62 -4.19
CA ARG A 96 4.40 -13.52 -3.16
C ARG A 96 3.30 -14.07 -2.24
N LEU A 97 2.39 -13.21 -1.77
CA LEU A 97 1.25 -13.61 -0.94
C LEU A 97 0.23 -14.46 -1.71
N ALA A 98 0.20 -14.36 -3.04
CA ALA A 98 -0.61 -15.23 -3.89
C ALA A 98 0.05 -16.61 -4.08
N SER A 99 1.38 -16.67 -4.12
CA SER A 99 2.13 -17.91 -4.34
C SER A 99 2.36 -18.75 -3.09
N THR A 100 2.55 -18.12 -1.91
CA THR A 100 2.87 -18.84 -0.66
C THR A 100 2.21 -18.18 0.56
N ARG A 101 1.85 -19.02 1.53
CA ARG A 101 1.32 -18.63 2.85
C ARG A 101 2.31 -18.90 3.99
N ASP A 102 3.47 -19.49 3.67
CA ASP A 102 4.53 -19.74 4.64
C ASP A 102 5.13 -18.42 5.12
N PRO A 103 5.07 -18.10 6.42
CA PRO A 103 5.59 -16.83 6.93
C PRO A 103 7.07 -16.65 6.64
N LYS A 104 7.86 -17.73 6.74
CA LYS A 104 9.30 -17.71 6.43
C LYS A 104 9.59 -17.27 5.00
N GLN A 105 8.77 -17.71 4.04
CA GLN A 105 8.93 -17.34 2.63
C GLN A 105 8.38 -15.94 2.34
N VAL A 106 7.24 -15.59 2.93
CA VAL A 106 6.62 -14.26 2.77
C VAL A 106 7.59 -13.16 3.22
N PHE A 107 8.20 -13.33 4.39
CA PHE A 107 9.12 -12.36 4.99
C PHE A 107 10.59 -12.53 4.58
N ALA A 108 10.91 -13.50 3.72
CA ALA A 108 12.29 -13.69 3.26
C ALA A 108 12.83 -12.43 2.55
N PRO A 109 14.05 -11.98 2.86
CA PRO A 109 14.67 -10.86 2.16
C PRO A 109 14.78 -11.19 0.67
N ARG A 110 14.82 -10.14 -0.16
CA ARG A 110 15.03 -10.35 -1.59
C ARG A 110 16.43 -10.92 -1.81
N VAL A 111 16.51 -12.22 -2.07
CA VAL A 111 17.72 -12.82 -2.64
C VAL A 111 17.89 -12.15 -4.00
N GLY A 112 18.93 -11.32 -4.15
CA GLY A 112 19.15 -10.56 -5.36
C GLY A 112 19.18 -11.52 -6.53
N SER A 113 18.13 -11.50 -7.36
CA SER A 113 18.22 -12.03 -8.71
C SER A 113 19.30 -11.19 -9.35
N GLY A 114 20.54 -11.70 -9.40
CA GLY A 114 21.69 -10.95 -9.91
C GLY A 114 21.24 -10.20 -11.15
N ARG A 115 21.40 -8.88 -11.14
CA ARG A 115 20.92 -8.01 -12.23
C ARG A 115 21.38 -8.67 -13.52
N ARG A 116 20.44 -9.21 -14.32
CA ARG A 116 20.82 -9.80 -15.60
C ARG A 116 21.58 -8.70 -16.34
N PRO A 117 22.82 -8.97 -16.80
CA PRO A 117 23.61 -7.95 -17.47
C PRO A 117 22.77 -7.38 -18.60
N ARG A 118 22.71 -6.05 -18.68
CA ARG A 118 21.91 -5.40 -19.72
C ARG A 118 22.51 -5.78 -21.09
N LYS A 119 21.68 -5.83 -22.14
CA LYS A 119 22.10 -6.28 -23.48
C LYS A 119 23.31 -5.48 -24.02
N ASN A 120 23.45 -4.22 -23.60
CA ASN A 120 24.56 -3.32 -23.94
C ASN A 120 25.82 -3.51 -23.08
N GLU A 121 25.75 -4.20 -21.94
CA GLU A 121 26.91 -4.61 -21.13
C GLU A 121 27.51 -5.93 -21.65
N ARG A 122 26.86 -6.60 -22.61
CA ARG A 122 27.42 -7.72 -23.35
C ARG A 122 28.43 -7.14 -24.34
N LYS A 123 29.71 -7.12 -23.91
CA LYS A 123 30.92 -6.68 -24.60
C LYS A 123 30.72 -6.27 -26.08
N PRO A 124 31.05 -5.03 -26.49
CA PRO A 124 31.11 -4.68 -27.90
C PRO A 124 32.05 -5.69 -28.59
N GLY A 125 31.60 -6.23 -29.71
CA GLY A 125 32.30 -7.28 -30.43
C GLY A 125 33.78 -6.93 -30.60
N LYS A 126 34.65 -7.92 -30.41
CA LYS A 126 36.01 -7.91 -30.96
C LYS A 126 35.91 -7.39 -32.40
N MET A 127 36.30 -6.13 -32.64
CA MET A 127 36.54 -5.68 -34.00
C MET A 127 37.71 -6.54 -34.50
N ALA A 128 37.48 -7.21 -35.62
CA ALA A 128 38.42 -8.13 -36.24
C ALA A 128 39.80 -7.46 -36.36
N ALA A 129 40.83 -8.10 -35.79
CA ALA A 129 42.20 -7.75 -36.11
C ALA A 129 42.38 -7.93 -37.62
N GLY A 130 42.86 -6.87 -38.27
CA GLY A 130 43.03 -6.80 -39.72
C GLY A 130 43.76 -8.02 -40.26
N PHE A 131 43.12 -8.68 -41.22
CA PHE A 131 43.75 -9.68 -42.07
C PHE A 131 44.60 -8.91 -43.10
N VAL A 132 45.88 -8.73 -42.83
CA VAL A 132 46.85 -8.15 -43.78
C VAL A 132 47.25 -9.26 -44.73
N VAL A 133 46.88 -9.15 -46.01
CA VAL A 133 47.34 -10.06 -47.05
C VAL A 133 48.68 -9.54 -47.58
N PRO A 134 49.77 -10.34 -47.60
CA PRO A 134 51.02 -9.90 -48.20
C PRO A 134 50.87 -9.80 -49.72
N PHE A 135 51.15 -8.61 -50.23
CA PHE A 135 51.26 -8.28 -51.65
C PHE A 135 52.55 -8.95 -52.18
N LEU A 136 52.42 -9.81 -53.18
CA LEU A 136 53.54 -10.45 -53.88
C LEU A 136 53.89 -9.56 -55.07
N GLU A 137 55.07 -8.95 -55.06
CA GLU A 137 55.62 -8.20 -56.21
C GLU A 137 56.32 -9.19 -57.16
N ASP A 138 55.92 -9.16 -58.44
CA ASP A 138 56.58 -9.83 -59.58
C ASP A 138 57.79 -9.03 -60.10
#